data_AF-A0A7U9RSF4-F1
#
_entry.id   AF-A0A7U9RSF4-F1
#
_cell.length_a   1.000
_cell.length_b   1.000
_cell.length_c   1.000
_cell.angle_alpha   90.00
_cell.angle_beta   90.00
_cell.angle_gamma   90.00
#
_symmetry.space_group_name_H-M   'P 1'
#
loop_
_entity.id
_entity.type
_entity.pdbx_description
1 polymer ?
#
loop_
_entity_poly.entity_id
_entity_poly.type
_entity_poly.pdbx_seq_one_letter_code
_entity_poly.pdbx_strand_id
1 'polypeptide(L)'
;MALSQLQKLELNKRVDKIFHAPSNAPTSGHQPEIAFVAQISSDIKHIHSSIKDAVASLKAHDKMFQNMRSNMVYWDEDKITSKVTPMSFILMGKAFEEGQCSENNNAFNTQTKISSTDNIVDKLFNFDALCGYLKLYHARCRCILIFVNYTYRELEARRFDIVDVEIAKQHLNPFLKYRLLIIAKDKMVTGSELIMQFISYTS
;
A
#
# COMPACT_ATOMS: atom_id res chain seq x y z
N MET A 1 -14.25 1.70 6.35
CA MET A 1 -15.32 2.21 5.50
C MET A 1 -15.11 1.62 4.11
N ALA A 2 -16.19 1.19 3.48
CA ALA A 2 -16.16 0.76 2.09
C ALA A 2 -15.78 1.93 1.18
N LEU A 3 -15.13 1.67 0.04
CA LEU A 3 -14.91 2.71 -0.96
C LEU A 3 -16.25 3.15 -1.54
N SER A 4 -16.51 4.45 -1.58
CA SER A 4 -17.69 5.01 -2.24
C SER A 4 -17.67 4.73 -3.75
N GLN A 5 -18.82 4.86 -4.40
CA GLN A 5 -18.91 4.67 -5.86
C GLN A 5 -18.05 5.68 -6.63
N LEU A 6 -17.98 6.93 -6.15
CA LEU A 6 -17.11 7.95 -6.73
C LEU A 6 -15.63 7.57 -6.58
N GLN A 7 -15.22 7.10 -5.41
CA GLN A 7 -13.85 6.64 -5.17
C GLN A 7 -13.49 5.42 -6.03
N LYS A 8 -14.43 4.49 -6.24
CA LYS A 8 -14.23 3.35 -7.16
C LYS A 8 -13.99 3.81 -8.60
N LEU A 9 -14.78 4.79 -9.08
CA LEU A 9 -14.59 5.37 -10.40
C LEU A 9 -13.25 6.11 -10.52
N GLU A 10 -12.88 6.88 -9.50
CA GLU A 10 -11.58 7.57 -9.45
C GLU A 10 -10.41 6.59 -9.43
N LEU A 11 -10.50 5.55 -8.60
CA LEU A 11 -9.51 4.47 -8.53
C LEU A 11 -9.25 3.90 -9.92
N ASN A 12 -10.30 3.46 -10.62
CA ASN A 12 -10.18 2.85 -11.93
C ASN A 12 -9.50 3.80 -12.92
N LYS A 13 -9.95 5.07 -12.97
CA LYS A 13 -9.34 6.09 -13.85
C LYS A 13 -7.87 6.35 -13.54
N ARG A 14 -7.49 6.45 -12.27
CA ARG A 14 -6.09 6.70 -11.86
C ARG A 14 -5.22 5.48 -12.14
N VAL A 15 -5.72 4.28 -11.89
CA VAL A 15 -5.02 3.03 -12.20
C VAL A 15 -4.82 2.90 -13.71
N ASP A 16 -5.83 3.17 -14.54
CA ASP A 16 -5.68 3.17 -15.99
C ASP A 16 -4.58 4.13 -16.44
N LYS A 17 -4.55 5.35 -15.91
CA LYS A 17 -3.48 6.32 -16.21
C LYS A 17 -2.09 5.78 -15.85
N ILE A 18 -1.96 5.10 -14.69
CA ILE A 18 -0.70 4.48 -14.27
C ILE A 18 -0.27 3.38 -15.25
N PHE A 19 -1.17 2.48 -15.62
CA PHE A 19 -0.85 1.36 -16.52
C PHE A 19 -0.57 1.80 -17.96
N HIS A 20 -1.17 2.89 -18.44
CA HIS A 20 -0.98 3.38 -19.80
C HIS A 20 0.12 4.45 -19.93
N ALA A 21 0.75 4.86 -18.82
CA ALA A 21 1.87 5.80 -18.85
C ALA A 21 3.06 5.22 -19.65
N PRO A 22 3.70 6.00 -20.55
CA PRO A 22 4.86 5.52 -21.33
C PRO A 22 6.01 5.00 -20.46
N SER A 23 6.23 5.63 -19.31
CA SER A 23 7.23 5.22 -18.30
C SER A 23 6.91 3.89 -17.60
N ASN A 24 5.74 3.32 -17.86
CA ASN A 24 5.23 2.09 -17.28
C ASN A 24 4.78 1.08 -18.34
N ALA A 25 5.26 1.23 -19.59
CA ALA A 25 4.95 0.32 -20.68
C ALA A 25 5.34 -1.12 -20.33
N PRO A 26 4.54 -2.13 -20.73
CA PRO A 26 4.83 -3.52 -20.43
C PRO A 26 6.11 -3.95 -21.15
N THR A 27 7.05 -4.54 -20.40
CA THR A 27 8.17 -5.26 -20.98
C THR A 27 7.65 -6.53 -21.64
N SER A 28 8.05 -6.81 -22.88
CA SER A 28 7.61 -7.98 -23.63
C SER A 28 7.84 -9.27 -22.84
N GLY A 29 6.83 -10.13 -22.79
CA GLY A 29 6.91 -11.46 -22.15
C GLY A 29 6.69 -11.51 -20.64
N HIS A 30 6.51 -10.39 -19.94
CA HIS A 30 6.23 -10.39 -18.50
C HIS A 30 4.75 -10.10 -18.19
N GLN A 31 4.14 -10.98 -17.41
CA GLN A 31 2.81 -10.72 -16.85
C GLN A 31 2.88 -9.51 -15.91
N PRO A 32 1.94 -8.55 -16.03
CA PRO A 32 1.90 -7.39 -15.15
C PRO A 32 1.63 -7.83 -13.70
N GLU A 33 2.19 -7.08 -12.75
CA GLU A 33 1.96 -7.29 -11.32
C GLU A 33 1.42 -6.03 -10.66
N ILE A 34 0.64 -6.21 -9.60
CA ILE A 34 0.15 -5.14 -8.73
C ILE A 34 0.49 -5.45 -7.26
N ALA A 35 0.68 -4.41 -6.45
CA ALA A 35 0.77 -4.54 -5.01
C ALA A 35 -0.33 -3.75 -4.31
N PHE A 36 -0.92 -4.35 -3.27
CA PHE A 36 -1.82 -3.71 -2.32
C PHE A 36 -1.08 -3.60 -0.99
N VAL A 37 -0.81 -2.37 -0.57
CA VAL A 37 -0.15 -2.08 0.71
C VAL A 37 -1.22 -1.73 1.73
N ALA A 38 -1.27 -2.50 2.82
CA ALA A 38 -2.16 -2.28 3.94
C ALA A 38 -1.35 -1.68 5.10
N GLN A 39 -1.71 -0.47 5.52
CA GLN A 39 -1.21 0.07 6.78
C GLN A 39 -1.87 -0.65 7.97
N ILE A 40 -1.07 -1.40 8.71
CA ILE A 40 -1.50 -2.20 9.86
C ILE A 40 -1.55 -1.30 11.08
N SER A 41 -2.68 -0.64 11.26
CA SER A 41 -3.01 0.15 12.45
C SER A 41 -4.11 -0.54 13.25
N SER A 42 -4.43 -0.01 14.43
CA SER A 42 -5.46 -0.53 15.33
C SER A 42 -6.86 -0.71 14.69
N ASP A 43 -7.16 -0.02 13.58
CA ASP A 43 -8.40 -0.19 12.80
C ASP A 43 -8.12 -0.77 11.40
N ILE A 44 -7.63 -2.02 11.39
CA ILE A 44 -7.38 -2.79 10.18
C ILE A 44 -8.65 -3.15 9.40
N LYS A 45 -9.83 -3.18 10.07
CA LYS A 45 -11.11 -3.53 9.44
C LYS A 45 -11.45 -2.53 8.33
N HIS A 46 -11.15 -1.25 8.53
CA HIS A 46 -11.32 -0.24 7.50
C HIS A 46 -10.49 -0.57 6.26
N ILE A 47 -9.18 -0.74 6.44
CA ILE A 47 -8.23 -1.03 5.38
C ILE A 47 -8.62 -2.29 4.62
N HIS A 48 -8.98 -3.35 5.35
CA HIS A 48 -9.43 -4.61 4.78
C HIS A 48 -10.64 -4.39 3.85
N SER A 49 -11.69 -3.69 4.32
CA SER A 49 -12.86 -3.39 3.49
C SER A 49 -12.51 -2.58 2.25
N SER A 50 -11.68 -1.54 2.38
CA SER A 50 -11.28 -0.69 1.26
C SER A 50 -10.49 -1.46 0.20
N ILE A 51 -9.60 -2.36 0.62
CA ILE A 51 -8.83 -3.22 -0.29
C ILE A 51 -9.75 -4.20 -1.03
N LYS A 52 -10.70 -4.83 -0.32
CA LYS A 52 -11.70 -5.72 -0.95
C LYS A 52 -12.51 -4.98 -2.02
N ASP A 53 -12.99 -3.79 -1.71
CA ASP A 53 -13.71 -2.94 -2.65
C ASP A 53 -12.88 -2.53 -3.84
N ALA A 54 -11.61 -2.17 -3.63
CA ALA A 54 -10.68 -1.82 -4.70
C ALA A 54 -10.49 -3.00 -5.64
N VAL A 55 -10.21 -4.20 -5.11
CA VAL A 55 -10.06 -5.42 -5.91
C VAL A 55 -11.34 -5.73 -6.69
N ALA A 56 -12.51 -5.65 -6.05
CA ALA A 56 -13.79 -5.87 -6.72
C ALA A 56 -13.99 -4.88 -7.87
N SER A 57 -13.72 -3.59 -7.63
CA SER A 57 -13.84 -2.52 -8.62
C SER A 57 -12.91 -2.75 -9.82
N LEU A 58 -11.63 -3.04 -9.56
CA LEU A 58 -10.63 -3.26 -10.62
C LEU A 58 -10.99 -4.47 -11.48
N LYS A 59 -11.37 -5.60 -10.87
CA LYS A 59 -11.77 -6.81 -11.60
C LYS A 59 -13.03 -6.63 -12.45
N ALA A 60 -13.95 -5.79 -12.01
CA ALA A 60 -15.16 -5.44 -12.76
C ALA A 60 -14.88 -4.45 -13.89
N HIS A 61 -13.86 -3.60 -13.72
CA HIS A 61 -13.49 -2.54 -14.67
C HIS A 61 -12.76 -3.07 -15.90
N ASP A 62 -11.77 -3.95 -15.72
CA ASP A 62 -10.98 -4.48 -16.84
C ASP A 62 -10.60 -5.96 -16.63
N LYS A 63 -10.68 -6.75 -17.70
CA LYS A 63 -10.31 -8.17 -17.72
C LYS A 63 -8.84 -8.39 -17.37
N MET A 64 -7.96 -7.42 -17.58
CA MET A 64 -6.54 -7.56 -17.22
C MET A 64 -6.34 -7.86 -15.73
N PHE A 65 -7.20 -7.32 -14.85
CA PHE A 65 -7.14 -7.55 -13.41
C PHE A 65 -7.67 -8.94 -13.01
N GLN A 66 -8.28 -9.71 -13.91
CA GLN A 66 -8.82 -11.03 -13.56
C GLN A 66 -7.72 -12.05 -13.27
N ASN A 67 -6.63 -12.00 -14.03
CA ASN A 67 -5.50 -12.93 -13.99
C ASN A 67 -4.18 -12.26 -13.60
N MET A 68 -4.21 -10.99 -13.19
CA MET A 68 -3.01 -10.27 -12.79
C MET A 68 -2.44 -10.84 -11.48
N ARG A 69 -1.12 -11.02 -11.43
CA ARG A 69 -0.44 -11.38 -10.19
C ARG A 69 -0.52 -10.22 -9.20
N SER A 70 -0.90 -10.53 -7.98
CA SER A 70 -1.03 -9.53 -6.91
C SER A 70 -0.21 -9.91 -5.69
N ASN A 71 0.33 -8.88 -5.04
CA ASN A 71 1.04 -8.97 -3.77
C ASN A 71 0.27 -8.20 -2.71
N MET A 72 0.16 -8.75 -1.51
CA MET A 72 -0.22 -8.01 -0.31
C MET A 72 1.07 -7.60 0.41
N VAL A 73 1.17 -6.32 0.78
CA VAL A 73 2.25 -5.78 1.60
C VAL A 73 1.62 -5.27 2.88
N TYR A 74 2.08 -5.77 4.02
CA TYR A 74 1.64 -5.33 5.33
C TYR A 74 2.69 -4.36 5.87
N TRP A 75 2.30 -3.10 5.98
CA TRP A 75 3.13 -2.03 6.50
C TRP A 75 2.73 -1.78 7.95
N ASP A 76 3.57 -2.26 8.86
CA ASP A 76 3.46 -2.05 10.29
C ASP A 76 4.47 -0.97 10.72
N GLU A 77 4.33 -0.46 11.94
CA GLU A 77 5.32 0.44 12.57
C GLU A 77 6.65 -0.30 12.75
N ASP A 78 6.59 -1.61 13.01
CA ASP A 78 7.75 -2.42 13.32
C ASP A 78 8.46 -3.04 12.13
N LYS A 79 7.69 -3.42 11.12
CA LYS A 79 8.16 -4.28 10.05
C LYS A 79 7.29 -4.12 8.81
N ILE A 80 7.92 -4.38 7.66
CA ILE A 80 7.22 -4.49 6.38
C ILE A 80 7.36 -5.93 5.90
N THR A 81 6.23 -6.58 5.67
CA THR A 81 6.19 -7.96 5.17
C THR A 81 5.34 -8.02 3.91
N SER A 82 5.61 -8.97 3.02
CA SER A 82 4.83 -9.13 1.81
C SER A 82 4.55 -10.59 1.49
N LYS A 83 3.42 -10.84 0.85
CA LYS A 83 2.99 -12.18 0.42
C LYS A 83 2.31 -12.10 -0.94
N VAL A 84 2.71 -12.96 -1.86
CA VAL A 84 1.99 -13.18 -3.11
C VAL A 84 0.59 -13.69 -2.77
N THR A 85 -0.43 -12.90 -3.08
CA THR A 85 -1.81 -13.17 -2.67
C THR A 85 -2.72 -12.91 -3.86
N PRO A 86 -3.35 -13.96 -4.45
CA PRO A 86 -4.26 -13.80 -5.56
C PRO A 86 -5.41 -12.84 -5.23
N MET A 87 -5.82 -11.99 -6.19
CA MET A 87 -6.93 -11.06 -5.98
C MET A 87 -8.23 -11.75 -5.56
N SER A 88 -8.49 -12.99 -6.02
CA SER A 88 -9.64 -13.77 -5.57
C SER A 88 -9.60 -14.04 -4.07
N PHE A 89 -8.42 -14.29 -3.50
CA PHE A 89 -8.24 -14.53 -2.06
C PHE A 89 -8.42 -13.23 -1.28
N ILE A 90 -7.92 -12.11 -1.81
CA ILE A 90 -8.17 -10.78 -1.24
C ILE A 90 -9.67 -10.50 -1.21
N LEU A 91 -10.39 -10.73 -2.32
CA LEU A 91 -11.84 -10.53 -2.42
C LEU A 91 -12.64 -11.42 -1.46
N MET A 92 -12.19 -12.65 -1.22
CA MET A 92 -12.79 -13.56 -0.24
C MET A 92 -12.51 -13.12 1.22
N GLY A 93 -11.58 -12.19 1.44
CA GLY A 93 -11.18 -11.73 2.78
C GLY A 93 -10.02 -12.50 3.40
N LYS A 94 -9.42 -13.43 2.66
CA LYS A 94 -8.35 -14.32 3.14
C LYS A 94 -6.99 -13.66 3.27
N ALA A 95 -6.84 -12.43 2.76
CA ALA A 95 -5.59 -11.69 2.85
C ALA A 95 -5.16 -11.44 4.30
N PHE A 96 -6.10 -11.33 5.24
CA PHE A 96 -5.80 -11.00 6.63
C PHE A 96 -5.94 -12.19 7.60
N GLU A 97 -6.29 -13.38 7.09
CA GLU A 97 -6.54 -14.57 7.91
C GLU A 97 -5.24 -15.27 8.34
N GLU A 98 -4.20 -15.25 7.51
CA GLU A 98 -2.91 -15.85 7.82
C GLU A 98 -1.96 -14.82 8.46
N GLY A 99 -2.04 -14.68 9.80
CA GLY A 99 -0.90 -14.24 10.62
C GLY A 99 -0.89 -12.82 11.21
N GLN A 100 -2.04 -12.12 11.31
CA GLN A 100 -2.09 -10.75 11.86
C GLN A 100 -3.29 -10.52 12.82
N CYS A 101 -3.61 -11.53 13.64
CA CYS A 101 -4.46 -11.39 14.84
C CYS A 101 -3.94 -12.32 15.95
N SER A 102 -2.72 -12.06 16.42
CA SER A 102 -2.44 -12.16 17.86
C SER A 102 -2.64 -10.72 18.33
N GLU A 103 -3.67 -10.38 19.09
CA GLU A 103 -3.88 -10.82 20.46
C GLU A 103 -5.35 -11.11 20.81
N ASN A 104 -5.52 -12.15 21.65
CA ASN A 104 -6.67 -12.46 22.51
C ASN A 104 -7.97 -12.98 21.86
N ASN A 105 -8.01 -14.28 21.53
CA ASN A 105 -8.71 -15.26 22.38
C ASN A 105 -8.55 -16.71 21.87
N ASN A 106 -8.13 -17.58 22.79
CA ASN A 106 -8.22 -19.04 22.81
C ASN A 106 -7.09 -19.88 22.18
N ALA A 107 -6.13 -20.22 23.06
CA ALA A 107 -5.46 -21.52 23.22
C ALA A 107 -4.74 -22.15 22.01
N PHE A 108 -3.41 -22.00 21.97
CA PHE A 108 -2.52 -23.13 21.67
C PHE A 108 -1.13 -22.95 22.31
N ASN A 109 -0.62 -24.08 22.80
CA ASN A 109 0.46 -24.21 23.77
C ASN A 109 1.88 -23.96 23.22
N THR A 110 2.72 -23.55 24.18
CA THR A 110 4.18 -23.78 24.35
C THR A 110 5.21 -23.17 23.39
N GLN A 111 5.99 -22.24 23.98
CA GLN A 111 7.44 -21.99 23.84
C GLN A 111 7.97 -21.71 22.42
N THR A 112 8.61 -20.56 22.16
CA THR A 112 9.89 -20.22 22.78
C THR A 112 10.14 -18.70 22.70
N LYS A 113 10.45 -18.09 23.85
CA LYS A 113 11.04 -16.75 23.98
C LYS A 113 12.42 -16.72 23.33
N ILE A 114 12.73 -15.68 22.56
CA ILE A 114 13.97 -14.91 22.78
C ILE A 114 13.60 -13.43 22.73
N SER A 115 13.82 -12.78 23.87
CA SER A 115 13.70 -11.35 24.09
C SER A 115 14.96 -10.66 23.58
N SER A 116 14.80 -9.61 22.79
CA SER A 116 15.82 -8.59 22.60
C SER A 116 15.19 -7.25 22.95
N THR A 117 15.48 -6.79 24.16
CA THR A 117 15.40 -5.41 24.60
C THR A 117 16.08 -4.52 23.55
N ASP A 118 15.43 -3.45 23.08
CA ASP A 118 16.02 -2.11 22.94
C ASP A 118 15.04 -1.11 22.30
N ASN A 119 14.82 -0.03 23.05
CA ASN A 119 14.19 1.24 22.69
C ASN A 119 12.66 1.28 22.53
N ILE A 120 12.01 1.76 23.59
CA ILE A 120 10.71 2.46 23.52
C ILE A 120 10.97 3.81 22.85
N VAL A 121 11.24 3.80 21.55
CA VAL A 121 10.97 4.95 20.70
C VAL A 121 9.53 4.76 20.26
N ASP A 122 8.69 5.78 20.39
CA ASP A 122 7.34 5.75 19.81
C ASP A 122 7.48 5.28 18.35
N LYS A 123 7.09 4.03 18.11
CA LYS A 123 7.31 3.37 16.83
C LYS A 123 6.27 3.94 15.89
N LEU A 124 6.64 4.97 15.15
CA LEU A 124 5.76 5.57 14.16
C LEU A 124 5.96 4.87 12.83
N PHE A 125 4.89 4.88 12.02
CA PHE A 125 5.00 4.54 10.62
C PHE A 125 6.11 5.37 9.96
N ASN A 126 6.86 4.74 9.06
CA ASN A 126 7.93 5.41 8.33
C ASN A 126 7.71 5.20 6.84
N PHE A 127 7.29 6.26 6.15
CA PHE A 127 7.00 6.20 4.73
C PHE A 127 8.28 6.06 3.88
N ASP A 128 9.41 6.59 4.34
CA ASP A 128 10.70 6.49 3.65
C ASP A 128 11.17 5.04 3.58
N ALA A 129 11.03 4.34 4.71
CA ALA A 129 11.29 2.91 4.83
C ALA A 129 10.34 2.10 3.93
N LEU A 130 9.05 2.47 3.87
CA LEU A 130 8.12 1.86 2.93
C LEU A 130 8.54 2.07 1.48
N CYS A 131 8.87 3.29 1.08
CA CYS A 131 9.34 3.56 -0.29
C CYS A 131 10.62 2.77 -0.60
N GLY A 132 11.56 2.67 0.34
CA GLY A 132 12.78 1.87 0.18
C GLY A 132 12.47 0.39 -0.03
N TYR A 133 11.58 -0.17 0.80
CA TYR A 133 11.13 -1.56 0.69
C TYR A 133 10.44 -1.83 -0.65
N LEU A 134 9.48 -0.99 -1.04
CA LEU A 134 8.75 -1.12 -2.31
C LEU A 134 9.69 -1.00 -3.51
N LYS A 135 10.70 -0.13 -3.41
CA LYS A 135 11.72 0.04 -4.45
C LYS A 135 12.57 -1.23 -4.61
N LEU A 136 12.88 -1.92 -3.51
CA LEU A 136 13.73 -3.11 -3.54
C LEU A 136 12.96 -4.37 -3.96
N TYR A 137 11.78 -4.59 -3.39
CA TYR A 137 11.06 -5.86 -3.51
C TYR A 137 9.87 -5.82 -4.49
N HIS A 138 9.33 -4.64 -4.79
CA HIS A 138 8.14 -4.47 -5.62
C HIS A 138 8.38 -3.57 -6.85
N ALA A 139 9.64 -3.41 -7.28
CA ALA A 139 9.99 -2.65 -8.48
C ALA A 139 9.31 -3.13 -9.76
N ARG A 140 8.91 -4.41 -9.80
CA ARG A 140 8.23 -5.03 -10.95
C ARG A 140 6.72 -4.75 -10.97
N CYS A 141 6.15 -4.33 -9.84
CA CYS A 141 4.74 -3.94 -9.78
C CYS A 141 4.54 -2.70 -10.65
N ARG A 142 3.60 -2.79 -11.59
CA ARG A 142 3.23 -1.69 -12.48
C ARG A 142 2.32 -0.70 -11.79
N CYS A 143 1.61 -1.14 -10.75
CA CYS A 143 0.81 -0.29 -9.89
C CYS A 143 0.95 -0.74 -8.44
N ILE A 144 1.06 0.22 -7.53
CA ILE A 144 1.15 0.00 -6.09
C ILE A 144 0.09 0.88 -5.43
N LEU A 145 -0.85 0.25 -4.76
CA LEU A 145 -1.99 0.91 -4.11
C LEU A 145 -1.77 0.88 -2.60
N ILE A 146 -1.58 2.04 -1.98
CA ILE A 146 -1.30 2.17 -0.55
C ILE A 146 -2.56 2.62 0.18
N PHE A 147 -3.08 1.78 1.05
CA PHE A 147 -4.30 2.04 1.82
C PHE A 147 -3.92 2.48 3.23
N VAL A 148 -4.37 3.67 3.60
CA VAL A 148 -4.09 4.31 4.89
C VAL A 148 -5.40 4.69 5.57
N ASN A 149 -5.44 4.61 6.91
CA ASN A 149 -6.67 4.84 7.67
C ASN A 149 -6.82 6.31 8.13
N TYR A 150 -6.29 7.24 7.35
CA TYR A 150 -6.31 8.66 7.62
C TYR A 150 -7.05 9.40 6.52
N THR A 151 -7.62 10.54 6.88
CA THR A 151 -8.00 11.57 5.90
C THR A 151 -6.75 12.21 5.32
N TYR A 152 -6.89 12.81 4.14
CA TYR A 152 -5.79 13.50 3.50
C TYR A 152 -5.22 14.64 4.36
N ARG A 153 -6.08 15.38 5.06
CA ARG A 153 -5.67 16.45 5.98
C ARG A 153 -4.81 15.91 7.14
N GLU A 154 -5.16 14.74 7.69
CA GLU A 154 -4.38 14.09 8.75
C GLU A 154 -3.02 13.61 8.23
N LEU A 155 -2.97 13.07 7.01
CA LEU A 155 -1.71 12.70 6.35
C LEU A 155 -0.81 13.91 6.17
N GLU A 156 -1.34 15.02 5.66
CA GLU A 156 -0.57 16.27 5.48
C GLU A 156 -0.04 16.81 6.82
N ALA A 157 -0.87 16.81 7.87
CA ALA A 157 -0.46 17.26 9.19
C ALA A 157 0.68 16.42 9.77
N ARG A 158 0.72 15.12 9.45
CA ARG A 158 1.78 14.18 9.82
C ARG A 158 2.93 14.13 8.81
N ARG A 159 2.88 14.95 7.75
CA ARG A 159 3.82 14.91 6.62
C ARG A 159 3.99 13.50 6.05
N PHE A 160 2.90 12.76 5.93
CA PHE A 160 2.86 11.37 5.46
C PHE A 160 3.75 10.40 6.24
N ASP A 161 4.10 10.74 7.49
CA ASP A 161 5.03 9.98 8.31
C ASP A 161 6.43 9.83 7.65
N ILE A 162 6.87 10.92 7.00
CA ILE A 162 8.19 11.06 6.38
C ILE A 162 9.17 11.64 7.38
N VAL A 163 10.29 10.94 7.54
CA VAL A 163 11.37 11.35 8.44
C VAL A 163 12.41 12.17 7.66
N ASP A 164 12.75 11.72 6.46
CA ASP A 164 13.72 12.36 5.56
C ASP A 164 13.14 12.48 4.15
N VAL A 165 12.78 13.71 3.80
CA VAL A 165 12.19 14.06 2.50
C VAL A 165 13.12 13.76 1.32
N GLU A 166 14.44 13.91 1.48
CA GLU A 166 15.39 13.65 0.40
C GLU A 166 15.56 12.15 0.14
N ILE A 167 15.60 11.35 1.21
CA ILE A 167 15.55 9.88 1.10
C ILE A 167 14.24 9.43 0.46
N ALA A 168 13.10 9.99 0.88
CA ALA A 168 11.79 9.70 0.29
C ALA A 168 11.79 9.98 -1.22
N LYS A 169 12.28 11.17 -1.63
CA LYS A 169 12.44 11.55 -3.05
C LYS A 169 13.35 10.57 -3.80
N GLN A 170 14.48 10.17 -3.20
CA GLN A 170 15.41 9.22 -3.80
C GLN A 170 14.78 7.82 -3.97
N HIS A 171 13.98 7.37 -3.02
CA HIS A 171 13.27 6.09 -3.13
C HIS A 171 12.13 6.16 -4.15
N LEU A 172 11.38 7.27 -4.20
CA LEU A 172 10.32 7.46 -5.19
C LEU A 172 10.85 7.52 -6.64
N ASN A 173 12.11 7.90 -6.84
CA ASN A 173 12.78 7.88 -8.13
C ASN A 173 13.55 6.56 -8.37
N PRO A 174 13.64 6.09 -9.64
CA PRO A 174 13.11 6.70 -10.84
C PRO A 174 11.65 6.32 -11.17
N PHE A 175 11.13 5.22 -10.61
CA PHE A 175 9.89 4.60 -11.09
C PHE A 175 8.69 4.70 -10.14
N LEU A 176 8.89 4.64 -8.82
CA LEU A 176 7.80 4.51 -7.85
C LEU A 176 6.80 5.67 -7.95
N LYS A 177 7.28 6.90 -8.15
CA LYS A 177 6.42 8.08 -8.29
C LYS A 177 5.33 7.97 -9.36
N TYR A 178 5.60 7.22 -10.44
CA TYR A 178 4.65 7.04 -11.54
C TYR A 178 3.71 5.84 -11.35
N ARG A 179 3.96 5.00 -10.35
CA ARG A 179 3.27 3.71 -10.15
C ARG A 179 2.49 3.64 -8.85
N LEU A 180 2.72 4.60 -7.96
CA LEU A 180 2.18 4.63 -6.62
C LEU A 180 0.92 5.50 -6.55
N LEU A 181 -0.11 4.97 -5.87
CA LEU A 181 -1.33 5.68 -5.53
C LEU A 181 -1.65 5.44 -4.05
N ILE A 182 -1.65 6.51 -3.25
CA ILE A 182 -2.12 6.52 -1.86
C ILE A 182 -3.64 6.71 -1.88
N ILE A 183 -4.34 5.89 -1.11
CA ILE A 183 -5.79 5.87 -0.98
C ILE A 183 -6.09 6.19 0.49
N ALA A 184 -6.34 7.47 0.75
CA ALA A 184 -6.83 7.98 2.03
C ALA A 184 -8.35 7.84 2.11
N LYS A 185 -8.93 8.12 3.28
CA LYS A 185 -10.38 8.00 3.53
C LYS A 185 -11.24 8.82 2.57
N ASP A 186 -10.75 9.99 2.17
CA ASP A 186 -11.47 11.03 1.44
C ASP A 186 -10.80 11.45 0.12
N LYS A 187 -9.55 11.07 -0.11
CA LYS A 187 -8.78 11.48 -1.31
C LYS A 187 -7.80 10.40 -1.77
N MET A 188 -7.52 10.38 -3.07
CA MET A 188 -6.42 9.61 -3.64
C MET A 188 -5.30 10.53 -4.12
N VAL A 189 -4.05 10.12 -3.89
CA VAL A 189 -2.85 10.93 -4.15
C VAL A 189 -1.82 10.08 -4.89
N THR A 190 -1.39 10.54 -6.05
CA THR A 190 -0.32 9.88 -6.82
C THR A 190 1.06 10.18 -6.25
N GLY A 191 2.03 9.31 -6.52
CA GLY A 191 3.42 9.57 -6.14
C GLY A 191 3.99 10.86 -6.76
N SER A 192 3.55 11.26 -7.95
CA SER A 192 3.92 12.54 -8.56
C SER A 192 3.37 13.75 -7.80
N GLU A 193 2.09 13.72 -7.41
CA GLU A 193 1.48 14.78 -6.56
C GLU A 193 2.21 14.88 -5.22
N LEU A 194 2.60 13.75 -4.64
CA LEU A 194 3.34 13.68 -3.39
C LEU A 194 4.73 14.35 -3.50
N ILE A 195 5.48 14.08 -4.59
CA ILE A 195 6.78 14.74 -4.83
C ILE A 195 6.61 16.26 -4.98
N MET A 196 5.57 16.73 -5.68
CA MET A 196 5.35 18.16 -5.84
C MET A 196 5.16 18.85 -4.48
N GLN A 197 4.46 18.21 -3.55
CA GLN A 197 4.28 18.74 -2.20
C GLN A 197 5.60 18.83 -1.43
N PHE A 198 6.47 17.82 -1.55
CA PHE A 198 7.78 17.85 -0.90
C PHE A 198 8.64 19.01 -1.37
N ILE A 199 8.53 19.40 -2.65
CA ILE A 199 9.25 20.56 -3.18
C ILE A 199 8.70 21.85 -2.56
N SER A 200 7.37 21.96 -2.42
CA SER A 200 6.71 23.11 -1.80
C SER A 200 7.01 23.28 -0.31
N TYR A 201 7.35 22.21 0.43
CA TYR A 201 7.75 22.31 1.84
C TYR A 201 9.21 22.77 2.03
N THR A 202 10.02 22.72 0.98
CA THR A 202 11.45 23.07 1.02
C THR A 202 11.77 24.46 0.44
N SER A 203 10.75 25.21 0.00
CA SER A 203 10.84 26.60 -0.49
C SER A 203 10.27 27.57 0.54
#